data_AF-A0A0L0UMA3-F1
#
_entry.id   AF-A0A0L0UMA3-F1
#
_cell.length_a   1.000
_cell.length_b   1.000
_cell.length_c   1.000
_cell.angle_alpha   90.00
_cell.angle_beta   90.00
_cell.angle_gamma   90.00
#
_symmetry.space_group_name_H-M   'P 1'
#
loop_
_entity.id
_entity.type
_entity.pdbx_description
1 polymer ?
#
loop_
_entity_poly.entity_id
_entity_poly.type
_entity_poly.pdbx_seq_one_letter_code
_entity_poly.pdbx_strand_id
1 'polypeptide(L)'
;INLLGLSDAVFATVVADHGKGKVVIDVTSTTPHAYFPDMTYAKIIVRNQQNAVVFSKDIPGTKATLSHDELPFTVGDKIEIYHEEPGRVRVSPAYPDIIDSKNKTNVLLITKSGMKNEALMGDPDLALLSRLESAAQRLRSDRQAYYAPFSVFKDDIYLAINTFTSPQHEQLLETYKDCVPASNTRPEGNVGNLFTVACKGISDWQFLTGTVDL
;
A
#
# COMPACT_ATOMS: atom_id res chain seq x y z
N ILE A 1 6.80 0.03 4.32
CA ILE A 1 7.76 0.65 5.26
C ILE A 1 8.28 -0.44 6.17
N ASN A 2 9.58 -0.50 6.37
CA ASN A 2 10.25 -1.46 7.25
C ASN A 2 10.78 -0.71 8.47
N LEU A 3 10.45 -1.21 9.65
CA LEU A 3 11.03 -0.76 10.91
C LEU A 3 12.14 -1.73 11.27
N LEU A 4 13.37 -1.22 11.41
CA LEU A 4 14.57 -2.02 11.62
C LEU A 4 15.07 -1.89 13.06
N GLY A 5 15.46 -3.02 13.61
CA GLY A 5 15.94 -3.18 14.97
C GLY A 5 17.46 -3.25 15.04
N LEU A 6 17.97 -3.98 16.03
CA LEU A 6 19.40 -4.26 16.17
C LEU A 6 19.94 -4.94 14.90
N SER A 7 21.13 -4.52 14.47
CA SER A 7 21.78 -5.01 13.24
C SER A 7 20.93 -4.84 11.97
N ASP A 8 20.07 -3.82 11.93
CA ASP A 8 19.15 -3.51 10.83
C ASP A 8 18.18 -4.66 10.48
N ALA A 9 17.91 -5.57 11.42
CA ALA A 9 16.93 -6.63 11.23
C ALA A 9 15.50 -6.06 11.20
N VAL A 10 14.70 -6.43 10.19
CA VAL A 10 13.29 -6.04 10.13
C VAL A 10 12.54 -6.69 11.29
N PHE A 11 11.92 -5.89 12.16
CA PHE A 11 11.06 -6.41 13.23
C PHE A 11 9.57 -6.10 13.01
N ALA A 12 9.27 -5.11 12.16
CA ALA A 12 7.91 -4.76 11.81
C ALA A 12 7.81 -4.13 10.42
N THR A 13 6.65 -4.29 9.79
CA THR A 13 6.32 -3.69 8.49
C THR A 13 5.00 -2.96 8.55
N VAL A 14 4.90 -1.85 7.81
CA VAL A 14 3.66 -1.10 7.57
C VAL A 14 3.47 -0.97 6.07
N VAL A 15 2.37 -1.50 5.54
CA VAL A 15 2.04 -1.53 4.11
C VAL A 15 0.67 -0.91 3.90
N ALA A 16 0.58 0.15 3.11
CA ALA A 16 -0.68 0.63 2.56
C ALA A 16 -0.95 -0.12 1.25
N ASP A 17 -1.79 -1.15 1.30
CA ASP A 17 -2.22 -1.94 0.14
C ASP A 17 -3.42 -1.24 -0.51
N HIS A 18 -3.14 -0.45 -1.55
CA HIS A 18 -4.16 0.26 -2.32
C HIS A 18 -5.09 -0.68 -3.10
N GLY A 19 -4.62 -1.85 -3.52
CA GLY A 19 -5.45 -2.82 -4.23
C GLY A 19 -6.53 -3.41 -3.33
N LYS A 20 -6.21 -3.61 -2.04
CA LYS A 20 -7.16 -4.13 -1.04
C LYS A 20 -7.84 -3.06 -0.20
N GLY A 21 -7.42 -1.79 -0.29
CA GLY A 21 -7.91 -0.70 0.56
C GLY A 21 -7.57 -0.89 2.04
N LYS A 22 -6.43 -1.54 2.34
CA LYS A 22 -6.03 -1.91 3.70
C LYS A 22 -4.63 -1.43 4.08
N VAL A 23 -4.47 -1.00 5.32
CA VAL A 23 -3.17 -0.88 5.97
C VAL A 23 -2.90 -2.19 6.69
N VAL A 24 -1.79 -2.84 6.34
CA VAL A 24 -1.31 -4.07 6.97
C VAL A 24 -0.10 -3.73 7.82
N ILE A 25 -0.17 -4.12 9.09
CA ILE A 25 0.90 -3.92 10.08
C ILE A 25 1.30 -5.29 10.62
N ASP A 26 2.55 -5.66 10.42
CA ASP A 26 3.11 -6.89 10.97
C ASP A 26 4.17 -6.55 12.00
N VAL A 27 4.14 -7.23 13.15
CA VAL A 27 5.22 -7.24 14.14
C VAL A 27 5.72 -8.68 14.24
N THR A 28 6.95 -8.92 13.79
CA THR A 28 7.48 -10.27 13.54
C THR A 28 8.64 -10.65 14.46
N SER A 29 9.13 -9.73 15.29
CA SER A 29 10.14 -10.03 16.32
C SER A 29 9.69 -9.57 17.70
N THR A 30 9.90 -10.44 18.69
CA THR A 30 9.68 -10.14 20.11
C THR A 30 10.78 -9.29 20.72
N THR A 31 11.91 -9.14 20.01
CA THR A 31 13.08 -8.38 20.49
C THR A 31 13.58 -7.47 19.36
N PRO A 32 12.90 -6.35 19.07
CA PRO A 32 13.37 -5.37 18.09
C PRO A 32 14.81 -4.91 18.39
N HIS A 33 15.10 -4.57 19.64
CA HIS A 33 16.44 -4.13 20.03
C HIS A 33 16.71 -4.38 21.52
N ALA A 34 17.57 -5.36 21.81
CA ALA A 34 17.82 -5.85 23.18
C ALA A 34 18.35 -4.78 24.15
N TYR A 35 19.04 -3.74 23.67
CA TYR A 35 19.53 -2.63 24.51
C TYR A 35 18.46 -1.59 24.89
N PHE A 36 17.21 -1.77 24.47
CA PHE A 36 16.07 -0.95 24.89
C PHE A 36 15.06 -1.79 25.70
N PRO A 37 15.48 -2.42 26.83
CA PRO A 37 14.56 -3.22 27.64
C PRO A 37 13.48 -2.34 28.26
N ASP A 38 12.25 -2.86 28.33
CA ASP A 38 11.09 -2.23 28.97
C ASP A 38 10.79 -0.77 28.52
N MET A 39 11.28 -0.35 27.35
CA MET A 39 11.01 0.95 26.72
C MET A 39 10.31 0.76 25.37
N THR A 40 9.42 1.69 25.00
CA THR A 40 8.84 1.74 23.65
C THR A 40 9.93 2.04 22.62
N TYR A 41 10.20 1.09 21.75
CA TYR A 41 11.20 1.23 20.69
C TYR A 41 10.58 1.76 19.40
N ALA A 42 9.35 1.38 19.11
CA ALA A 42 8.55 1.95 18.04
C ALA A 42 7.08 2.04 18.42
N LYS A 43 6.35 2.95 17.79
CA LYS A 43 4.90 3.06 17.91
C LYS A 43 4.30 3.36 16.54
N ILE A 44 3.20 2.69 16.21
CA ILE A 44 2.44 2.95 14.99
C ILE A 44 1.05 3.41 15.40
N ILE A 45 0.61 4.55 14.87
CA ILE A 45 -0.73 5.09 15.08
C ILE A 45 -1.36 5.31 13.72
N VAL A 46 -2.60 4.85 13.53
CA VAL A 46 -3.42 5.20 12.36
C VAL A 46 -4.49 6.19 12.81
N ARG A 47 -4.59 7.30 12.09
CA ARG A 47 -5.59 8.34 12.32
C ARG A 47 -6.47 8.49 11.10
N ASN A 48 -7.75 8.65 11.32
CA ASN A 48 -8.67 8.97 10.23
C ASN A 48 -8.52 10.45 9.78
N GLN A 49 -9.26 10.83 8.74
CA GLN A 49 -9.32 12.21 8.23
C GLN A 49 -9.71 13.28 9.28
N GLN A 50 -10.44 12.91 10.34
CA GLN A 50 -10.78 13.81 11.46
C GLN A 50 -9.68 13.84 12.55
N ASN A 51 -8.49 13.29 12.27
CA ASN A 51 -7.36 13.09 13.18
C ASN A 51 -7.67 12.19 14.41
N ALA A 52 -8.81 11.49 14.43
CA ALA A 52 -9.14 10.54 15.50
C ALA A 52 -8.28 9.28 15.37
N VAL A 53 -7.74 8.80 16.49
CA VAL A 53 -6.94 7.57 16.54
C VAL A 53 -7.89 6.38 16.34
N VAL A 54 -7.70 5.63 15.26
CA VAL A 54 -8.46 4.41 14.96
C VAL A 54 -7.66 3.15 15.28
N PHE A 55 -6.34 3.27 15.37
CA PHE A 55 -5.45 2.19 15.78
C PHE A 55 -4.19 2.74 16.45
N SER A 56 -3.67 2.01 17.42
CA SER A 56 -2.38 2.30 18.06
C SER A 56 -1.71 1.00 18.48
N LYS A 57 -0.43 0.85 18.09
CA LYS A 57 0.43 -0.26 18.48
C LYS A 57 1.72 0.27 19.09
N ASP A 58 1.90 0.06 20.38
CA ASP A 58 3.17 0.26 21.06
C ASP A 58 4.03 -1.01 20.94
N ILE A 59 5.29 -0.86 20.54
CA ILE A 59 6.24 -1.95 20.30
C ILE A 59 7.47 -1.72 21.19
N PRO A 60 7.63 -2.47 22.29
CA PRO A 60 8.79 -2.34 23.16
C PRO A 60 10.05 -2.94 22.53
N GLY A 61 11.24 -2.48 22.96
CA GLY A 61 12.53 -2.97 22.44
C GLY A 61 12.82 -4.44 22.80
N THR A 62 12.15 -4.95 23.82
CA THR A 62 12.15 -6.38 24.22
C THR A 62 10.74 -6.78 24.62
N LYS A 63 10.43 -8.08 24.56
CA LYS A 63 9.10 -8.64 24.91
C LYS A 63 7.96 -8.02 24.10
N ALA A 64 8.22 -7.65 22.85
CA ALA A 64 7.19 -7.17 21.94
C ALA A 64 6.19 -8.29 21.60
N THR A 65 4.91 -7.93 21.52
CA THR A 65 3.85 -8.86 21.10
C THR A 65 3.79 -8.91 19.59
N LEU A 66 4.03 -10.10 19.03
CA LEU A 66 3.84 -10.35 17.60
C LEU A 66 2.39 -10.10 17.21
N SER A 67 2.16 -9.52 16.04
CA SER A 67 0.81 -9.35 15.51
C SER A 67 0.80 -9.23 14.00
N HIS A 68 -0.38 -9.46 13.45
CA HIS A 68 -0.77 -9.17 12.09
C HIS A 68 -2.09 -8.41 12.19
N ASP A 69 -2.06 -7.11 11.87
CA ASP A 69 -3.18 -6.21 11.99
C ASP A 69 -3.54 -5.66 10.60
N GLU A 70 -4.78 -5.89 10.16
CA GLU A 70 -5.32 -5.32 8.92
C GLU A 70 -6.43 -4.32 9.24
N LEU A 71 -6.30 -3.11 8.70
CA LEU A 71 -7.25 -2.02 8.92
C LEU A 71 -7.71 -1.46 7.58
N PRO A 72 -9.01 -1.26 7.34
CA PRO A 72 -9.42 -0.49 6.17
C PRO A 72 -8.87 0.94 6.28
N PHE A 73 -8.52 1.55 5.15
CA PHE A 73 -8.14 2.97 5.10
C PHE A 73 -8.90 3.72 4.02
N THR A 74 -8.99 5.03 4.19
CA THR A 74 -9.42 5.96 3.15
C THR A 74 -8.29 6.92 2.80
N VAL A 75 -8.19 7.32 1.54
CA VAL A 75 -7.27 8.40 1.12
C VAL A 75 -7.52 9.64 2.00
N GLY A 76 -6.46 10.18 2.58
CA GLY A 76 -6.53 11.26 3.57
C GLY A 76 -6.32 10.82 5.02
N ASP A 77 -6.38 9.51 5.30
CA ASP A 77 -5.95 8.95 6.59
C ASP A 77 -4.43 9.12 6.76
N LYS A 78 -3.98 9.08 8.01
CA LYS A 78 -2.57 9.28 8.38
C LYS A 78 -2.02 8.09 9.14
N ILE A 79 -0.78 7.73 8.83
CA ILE A 79 0.04 6.77 9.56
C ILE A 79 1.15 7.56 10.25
N GLU A 80 1.14 7.55 11.58
CA GLU A 80 2.18 8.13 12.41
C GLU A 80 3.08 7.00 12.93
N ILE A 81 4.38 7.13 12.68
CA ILE A 81 5.42 6.17 13.05
C ILE A 81 6.40 6.88 13.96
N TYR A 82 6.44 6.46 15.22
CA TYR A 82 7.53 6.73 16.14
C TYR A 82 8.58 5.62 16.06
N HIS A 83 9.85 5.98 16.06
CA HIS A 83 10.97 5.05 16.17
C HIS A 83 12.10 5.68 16.98
N GLU A 84 12.62 4.95 17.98
CA GLU A 84 13.68 5.44 18.87
C GLU A 84 14.98 5.74 18.10
N GLU A 85 15.24 4.97 17.05
CA GLU A 85 16.35 5.17 16.10
C GLU A 85 15.80 5.53 14.71
N PRO A 86 15.47 6.80 14.39
CA PRO A 86 14.72 7.15 13.18
C PRO A 86 15.45 6.84 11.86
N GLY A 87 16.79 6.78 11.89
CA GLY A 87 17.59 6.31 10.75
C GLY A 87 17.36 4.83 10.36
N ARG A 88 16.63 4.08 11.18
CA ARG A 88 16.25 2.68 10.96
C ARG A 88 14.82 2.49 10.45
N VAL A 89 14.17 3.55 9.99
CA VAL A 89 12.91 3.47 9.25
C VAL A 89 13.21 3.53 7.75
N ARG A 90 12.90 2.48 6.99
CA ARG A 90 13.19 2.40 5.55
C ARG A 90 11.94 2.23 4.70
N VAL A 91 11.88 2.92 3.56
CA VAL A 91 10.82 2.73 2.56
C VAL A 91 11.23 1.66 1.57
N SER A 92 10.28 0.82 1.17
CA SER A 92 10.47 -0.20 0.14
C SER A 92 9.35 -0.10 -0.89
N PRO A 93 9.66 0.04 -2.19
CA PRO A 93 10.99 0.34 -2.72
C PRO A 93 11.47 1.72 -2.25
N ALA A 94 12.80 1.90 -2.19
CA ALA A 94 13.40 3.14 -1.70
C ALA A 94 13.00 4.33 -2.59
N TYR A 95 12.64 5.45 -1.95
CA TYR A 95 12.35 6.70 -2.62
C TYR A 95 12.70 7.86 -1.66
N PRO A 96 13.34 8.94 -2.15
CA PRO A 96 13.78 10.04 -1.29
C PRO A 96 12.60 10.76 -0.63
N ASP A 97 12.89 11.41 0.50
CA ASP A 97 12.01 12.41 1.12
C ASP A 97 10.59 11.91 1.49
N ILE A 98 10.44 10.61 1.77
CA ILE A 98 9.23 10.04 2.40
C ILE A 98 9.39 9.92 3.92
N ILE A 99 10.61 9.62 4.40
CA ILE A 99 10.92 9.47 5.83
C ILE A 99 12.00 10.48 6.21
N ASP A 100 11.74 11.22 7.29
CA ASP A 100 12.73 12.04 7.97
C ASP A 100 13.52 11.13 8.92
N SER A 101 14.70 10.71 8.45
CA SER A 101 15.62 9.83 9.20
C SER A 101 16.23 10.50 10.45
N LYS A 102 16.01 11.81 10.65
CA LYS A 102 16.50 12.56 11.81
C LYS A 102 15.42 12.76 12.87
N ASN A 103 14.14 12.64 12.49
CA ASN A 103 13.03 12.84 13.39
C ASN A 103 12.46 11.50 13.86
N LYS A 104 12.38 11.31 15.18
CA LYS A 104 11.82 10.10 15.79
C LYS A 104 10.37 9.85 15.38
N THR A 105 9.60 10.89 15.08
CA THR A 105 8.21 10.78 14.66
C THR A 105 8.04 11.23 13.21
N ASN A 106 7.51 10.34 12.39
CA ASN A 106 7.14 10.60 11.00
C ASN A 106 5.63 10.47 10.85
N VAL A 107 4.98 11.44 10.21
CA VAL A 107 3.54 11.41 9.90
C VAL A 107 3.37 11.35 8.40
N LEU A 108 2.70 10.29 7.94
CA LEU A 108 2.51 9.98 6.53
C LEU A 108 1.03 10.06 6.18
N LEU A 109 0.68 10.96 5.27
CA LEU A 109 -0.63 11.04 4.65
C LEU A 109 -0.75 9.96 3.57
N ILE A 110 -1.83 9.18 3.58
CA ILE A 110 -2.16 8.25 2.50
C ILE A 110 -2.83 9.03 1.36
N THR A 111 -2.18 9.12 0.21
CA THR A 111 -2.68 9.76 -1.02
C THR A 111 -3.20 8.70 -2.00
N LYS A 112 -3.69 9.10 -3.18
CA LYS A 112 -4.09 8.13 -4.23
C LYS A 112 -2.90 7.39 -4.87
N SER A 113 -1.71 7.99 -4.81
CA SER A 113 -0.48 7.52 -5.47
C SER A 113 0.55 6.94 -4.53
N GLY A 114 0.34 7.07 -3.21
CA GLY A 114 1.21 6.48 -2.20
C GLY A 114 1.14 7.21 -0.87
N MET A 115 2.23 7.16 -0.10
CA MET A 115 2.34 7.86 1.18
C MET A 115 3.20 9.11 1.05
N LYS A 116 2.76 10.21 1.67
CA LYS A 116 3.45 11.51 1.66
C LYS A 116 3.73 11.97 3.09
N ASN A 117 4.98 12.32 3.38
CA ASN A 117 5.29 13.14 4.54
C ASN A 117 5.21 14.61 4.14
N GLU A 118 4.24 15.35 4.67
CA GLU A 118 4.00 16.77 4.32
C GLU A 118 5.15 17.70 4.75
N ALA A 119 5.98 17.28 5.71
CA ALA A 119 7.16 18.04 6.13
C ALA A 119 8.36 17.90 5.17
N LEU A 120 8.28 17.00 4.19
CA LEU A 120 9.36 16.70 3.25
C LEU A 120 8.95 16.99 1.80
N MET A 121 9.92 17.01 0.90
CA MET A 121 9.69 17.35 -0.52
C MET A 121 9.26 16.16 -1.38
N GLY A 122 9.30 14.93 -0.88
CA GLY A 122 9.08 13.72 -1.69
C GLY A 122 7.67 13.64 -2.26
N ASP A 123 7.55 13.50 -3.58
CA ASP A 123 6.26 13.49 -4.27
C ASP A 123 5.82 12.05 -4.60
N PRO A 124 4.68 11.56 -4.08
CA PRO A 124 4.19 10.22 -4.38
C PRO A 124 3.77 10.03 -5.84
N ASP A 125 3.36 11.09 -6.56
CA ASP A 125 3.02 11.00 -7.99
C ASP A 125 4.29 10.76 -8.81
N LEU A 126 5.36 11.50 -8.55
CA LEU A 126 6.67 11.28 -9.18
C LEU A 126 7.24 9.90 -8.83
N ALA A 127 7.05 9.44 -7.59
CA ALA A 127 7.47 8.11 -7.17
C ALA A 127 6.74 7.01 -7.96
N LEU A 128 5.42 7.18 -8.14
CA LEU A 128 4.61 6.25 -8.90
C LEU A 128 4.99 6.26 -10.39
N LEU A 129 5.27 7.43 -10.97
CA LEU A 129 5.76 7.54 -12.37
C LEU A 129 7.08 6.78 -12.57
N SER A 130 8.04 6.94 -11.65
CA SER A 130 9.32 6.22 -11.72
C SER A 130 9.15 4.70 -11.62
N ARG A 131 8.21 4.25 -10.76
CA ARG A 131 7.86 2.83 -10.64
C ARG A 131 7.16 2.29 -11.87
N LEU A 132 6.25 3.08 -12.46
CA LEU A 132 5.55 2.75 -13.70
C LEU A 132 6.55 2.55 -14.84
N GLU A 133 7.50 3.47 -15.00
CA GLU A 133 8.58 3.36 -16.00
C GLU A 133 9.40 2.09 -15.79
N SER A 134 9.82 1.84 -14.54
CA SER A 134 10.60 0.64 -14.20
C SER A 134 9.82 -0.66 -14.46
N ALA A 135 8.51 -0.68 -14.17
CA ALA A 135 7.63 -1.81 -14.42
C ALA A 135 7.48 -2.09 -15.92
N ALA A 136 7.27 -1.05 -16.74
CA ALA A 136 7.20 -1.17 -18.19
C ALA A 136 8.52 -1.69 -18.79
N GLN A 137 9.67 -1.18 -18.34
CA GLN A 137 10.99 -1.67 -18.77
C GLN A 137 11.21 -3.14 -18.39
N ARG A 138 10.79 -3.53 -17.18
CA ARG A 138 10.86 -4.93 -16.73
C ARG A 138 9.98 -5.84 -17.59
N LEU A 139 8.74 -5.43 -17.86
CA LEU A 139 7.83 -6.18 -18.72
C LEU A 139 8.41 -6.37 -20.12
N ARG A 140 8.95 -5.32 -20.75
CA ARG A 140 9.59 -5.40 -22.07
C ARG A 140 10.79 -6.35 -22.10
N SER A 141 11.45 -6.57 -20.97
CA SER A 141 12.58 -7.49 -20.83
C SER A 141 12.14 -8.95 -20.62
N ASP A 142 10.93 -9.18 -20.11
CA ASP A 142 10.33 -10.50 -19.93
C ASP A 142 9.47 -10.86 -21.17
N ARG A 143 10.07 -11.58 -22.13
CA ARG A 143 9.40 -11.92 -23.39
C ARG A 143 8.10 -12.70 -23.18
N GLN A 144 8.03 -13.58 -22.18
CA GLN A 144 6.85 -14.41 -21.97
C GLN A 144 5.67 -13.55 -21.49
N ALA A 145 5.91 -12.69 -20.50
CA ALA A 145 4.88 -11.76 -20.01
C ALA A 145 4.52 -10.69 -21.06
N TYR A 146 5.51 -10.19 -21.81
CA TYR A 146 5.31 -9.14 -22.81
C TYR A 146 4.36 -9.55 -23.94
N TYR A 147 4.58 -10.74 -24.52
CA TYR A 147 3.76 -11.26 -25.61
C TYR A 147 2.47 -11.95 -25.14
N ALA A 148 2.29 -12.16 -23.84
CA ALA A 148 1.04 -12.68 -23.32
C ALA A 148 -0.09 -11.66 -23.58
N PRO A 149 -1.28 -12.13 -24.03
CA PRO A 149 -2.44 -11.26 -24.24
C PRO A 149 -2.93 -10.64 -22.92
N PHE A 150 -2.79 -11.37 -21.82
CA PHE A 150 -3.10 -10.94 -20.46
C PHE A 150 -1.96 -11.33 -19.53
N SER A 151 -1.56 -10.42 -18.63
CA SER A 151 -0.58 -10.71 -17.59
C SER A 151 -0.75 -9.72 -16.44
N VAL A 152 -0.49 -10.17 -15.22
CA VAL A 152 -0.55 -9.34 -14.02
C VAL A 152 0.33 -8.08 -14.17
N PHE A 153 1.47 -8.17 -14.86
CA PHE A 153 2.32 -7.01 -15.15
C PHE A 153 1.59 -5.92 -15.95
N LYS A 154 0.83 -6.30 -16.98
CA LYS A 154 0.06 -5.36 -17.80
C LYS A 154 -1.09 -4.75 -16.99
N ASP A 155 -1.73 -5.56 -16.16
CA ASP A 155 -2.84 -5.13 -15.30
C ASP A 155 -2.34 -4.13 -14.24
N ASP A 156 -1.20 -4.40 -13.60
CA ASP A 156 -0.56 -3.51 -12.62
C ASP A 156 -0.15 -2.16 -13.24
N ILE A 157 0.45 -2.19 -14.44
CA ILE A 157 0.81 -0.98 -15.20
C ILE A 157 -0.46 -0.18 -15.54
N TYR A 158 -1.51 -0.84 -16.01
CA TYR A 158 -2.76 -0.18 -16.34
C TYR A 158 -3.45 0.43 -15.11
N LEU A 159 -3.48 -0.28 -13.97
CA LEU A 159 -4.03 0.21 -12.71
C LEU A 159 -3.26 1.44 -12.20
N ALA A 160 -1.92 1.39 -12.28
CA ALA A 160 -1.07 2.53 -11.91
C ALA A 160 -1.32 3.74 -12.83
N ILE A 161 -1.53 3.56 -14.13
CA ILE A 161 -1.89 4.68 -15.03
C ILE A 161 -3.24 5.29 -14.61
N ASN A 162 -4.21 4.47 -14.21
CA ASN A 162 -5.54 4.91 -13.81
C ASN A 162 -5.59 5.72 -12.49
N THR A 163 -4.49 5.81 -11.73
CA THR A 163 -4.43 6.71 -10.56
C THR A 163 -4.25 8.17 -10.97
N PHE A 164 -3.73 8.42 -12.18
CA PHE A 164 -3.51 9.77 -12.71
C PHE A 164 -4.79 10.33 -13.34
N THR A 165 -4.91 11.66 -13.39
CA THR A 165 -6.02 12.37 -14.05
C THR A 165 -5.62 12.89 -15.42
N SER A 166 -6.60 13.14 -16.30
CA SER A 166 -6.33 13.82 -17.58
C SER A 166 -5.73 15.22 -17.37
N PRO A 167 -4.79 15.67 -18.22
CA PRO A 167 -4.34 15.03 -19.47
C PRO A 167 -3.22 13.99 -19.29
N GLN A 168 -2.62 13.88 -18.10
CA GLN A 168 -1.47 13.00 -17.86
C GLN A 168 -1.83 11.52 -18.04
N HIS A 169 -3.03 11.12 -17.59
CA HIS A 169 -3.57 9.77 -17.82
C HIS A 169 -3.51 9.35 -19.30
N GLU A 170 -4.04 10.19 -20.19
CA GLU A 170 -4.09 9.93 -21.63
C GLU A 170 -2.69 9.84 -22.25
N GLN A 171 -1.79 10.73 -21.82
CA GLN A 171 -0.39 10.72 -22.25
C GLN A 171 0.33 9.43 -21.84
N LEU A 172 0.11 8.95 -20.61
CA LEU A 172 0.70 7.72 -20.11
C LEU A 172 0.13 6.49 -20.82
N LEU A 173 -1.18 6.44 -21.06
CA LEU A 173 -1.79 5.36 -21.85
C LEU A 173 -1.22 5.28 -23.26
N GLU A 174 -1.05 6.41 -23.94
CA GLU A 174 -0.44 6.41 -25.28
C GLU A 174 1.04 5.98 -25.23
N THR A 175 1.78 6.48 -24.24
CA THR A 175 3.21 6.16 -24.05
C THR A 175 3.46 4.68 -23.76
N TYR A 176 2.59 4.06 -22.95
CA TYR A 176 2.73 2.68 -22.50
C TYR A 176 1.70 1.73 -23.12
N LYS A 177 1.12 2.08 -24.28
CA LYS A 177 0.09 1.27 -24.95
C LYS A 177 0.52 -0.17 -25.27
N ASP A 178 1.83 -0.42 -25.41
CA ASP A 178 2.41 -1.74 -25.62
C ASP A 178 2.51 -2.57 -24.33
N CYS A 179 2.41 -1.92 -23.17
CA CYS A 179 2.58 -2.48 -21.83
C CYS A 179 1.27 -2.59 -21.04
N VAL A 180 0.12 -2.34 -21.66
CA VAL A 180 -1.22 -2.48 -21.06
C VAL A 180 -2.03 -3.55 -21.80
N PRO A 181 -3.13 -4.06 -21.20
CA PRO A 181 -3.99 -5.03 -21.88
C PRO A 181 -4.62 -4.43 -23.16
N ALA A 182 -4.82 -5.26 -24.18
CA ALA A 182 -5.48 -4.80 -25.42
C ALA A 182 -6.97 -4.47 -25.20
N SER A 183 -7.62 -5.12 -24.23
CA SER A 183 -8.93 -4.74 -23.71
C SER A 183 -8.72 -3.93 -22.44
N ASN A 184 -8.69 -2.61 -22.57
CA ASN A 184 -8.42 -1.66 -21.51
C ASN A 184 -9.51 -0.59 -21.40
N THR A 185 -10.76 -0.98 -21.69
CA THR A 185 -11.92 -0.12 -21.42
C THR A 185 -11.98 0.14 -19.93
N ARG A 186 -11.92 1.42 -19.55
CA ARG A 186 -12.01 1.81 -18.14
C ARG A 186 -13.28 1.19 -17.57
N PRO A 187 -13.17 0.43 -16.47
CA PRO A 187 -14.35 -0.14 -15.89
C PRO A 187 -15.32 0.98 -15.53
N GLU A 188 -16.57 0.86 -15.99
CA GLU A 188 -17.65 1.72 -15.51
C GLU A 188 -17.79 1.53 -13.98
N GLY A 189 -18.52 2.41 -13.29
CA GLY A 189 -18.51 2.54 -11.81
C GLY A 189 -18.94 1.32 -10.97
N ASN A 190 -19.01 0.12 -11.56
CA ASN A 190 -19.47 -1.10 -10.94
C ASN A 190 -18.42 -2.23 -10.84
N VAL A 191 -17.14 -1.98 -11.12
CA VAL A 191 -16.06 -2.98 -10.93
C VAL A 191 -15.51 -2.90 -9.51
N GLY A 192 -15.33 -4.06 -8.87
CA GLY A 192 -15.06 -4.23 -7.45
C GLY A 192 -16.30 -4.25 -6.55
N ASN A 193 -17.51 -4.26 -7.13
CA ASN A 193 -18.74 -4.40 -6.36
C ASN A 193 -19.02 -5.88 -6.09
N LEU A 194 -19.20 -6.22 -4.82
CA LEU A 194 -19.61 -7.57 -4.41
C LEU A 194 -21.10 -7.76 -4.73
N PHE A 195 -21.40 -8.46 -5.82
CA PHE A 195 -22.79 -8.78 -6.16
C PHE A 195 -23.20 -10.06 -5.46
N THR A 196 -24.19 -9.95 -4.57
CA THR A 196 -24.86 -11.14 -4.03
C THR A 196 -26.07 -11.45 -4.89
N VAL A 197 -26.02 -12.58 -5.58
CA VAL A 197 -27.17 -13.13 -6.31
C VAL A 197 -27.87 -14.14 -5.40
N ALA A 198 -29.11 -13.86 -5.04
CA ALA A 198 -29.98 -14.80 -4.31
C ALA A 198 -31.05 -15.33 -5.26
N CYS A 199 -30.97 -16.60 -5.65
CA CYS A 199 -31.98 -17.23 -6.49
C CYS A 199 -33.06 -17.86 -5.59
N LYS A 200 -34.30 -17.40 -5.78
CA LYS A 200 -35.49 -17.93 -5.10
C LYS A 200 -36.29 -18.82 -6.05
N GLY A 201 -36.76 -19.94 -5.51
CA GLY A 201 -37.61 -20.92 -6.17
C GLY A 201 -39.07 -20.75 -5.77
N ILE A 202 -39.83 -21.84 -5.89
CA ILE A 202 -41.26 -21.86 -5.53
C ILE A 202 -41.44 -21.39 -4.08
N SER A 203 -42.46 -20.56 -3.84
CA SER A 203 -42.77 -19.99 -2.53
C SER A 203 -41.64 -19.17 -1.92
N ASP A 204 -40.86 -18.47 -2.76
CA ASP A 204 -39.74 -17.61 -2.37
C ASP A 204 -38.60 -18.33 -1.63
N TRP A 205 -38.53 -19.66 -1.72
CA TRP A 205 -37.46 -20.42 -1.09
C TRP A 205 -36.12 -20.18 -1.79
N GLN A 206 -35.18 -19.56 -1.06
CA GLN A 206 -33.83 -19.35 -1.55
C GLN A 206 -33.10 -20.68 -1.67
N PHE A 207 -32.74 -21.07 -2.89
CA PHE A 207 -32.07 -22.35 -3.17
C PHE A 207 -30.61 -22.17 -3.63
N LEU A 208 -30.21 -20.95 -3.98
CA LEU A 208 -28.84 -20.62 -4.33
C LEU A 208 -28.49 -19.22 -3.84
N THR A 209 -27.28 -19.06 -3.34
CA THR A 209 -26.66 -17.76 -3.15
C THR A 209 -25.26 -17.82 -3.71
N GLY A 210 -24.96 -16.89 -4.61
CA GLY A 210 -23.65 -16.73 -5.19
C GLY A 210 -23.14 -15.33 -4.93
N THR A 211 -21.87 -15.22 -4.61
CA THR A 211 -21.18 -13.94 -4.53
C THR A 211 -20.26 -13.85 -5.73
N VAL A 212 -20.48 -12.82 -6.55
CA VAL A 212 -19.61 -12.50 -7.68
C VAL A 212 -18.83 -11.26 -7.32
N ASP A 213 -17.51 -11.41 -7.32
CA ASP A 213 -16.56 -10.31 -7.27
C ASP A 213 -16.15 -10.02 -8.73
N LEU A 214 -16.50 -8.84 -9.24
CA LEU A 214 -16.26 -8.42 -10.64
C LEU A 214 -15.02 -7.54 -10.76
#